data_AF-A0A0M8VF59-F1
#
_entry.id   AF-A0A0M8VF59-F1
#
_cell.length_a   1.000
_cell.length_b   1.000
_cell.length_c   1.000
_cell.angle_alpha   90.00
_cell.angle_beta   90.00
_cell.angle_gamma   90.00
#
_symmetry.space_group_name_H-M   'P 1'
#
loop_
_entity.id
_entity.type
_entity.pdbx_description
1 polymer ?
#
loop_
_entity_poly.entity_id
_entity_poly.type
_entity_poly.pdbx_seq_one_letter_code
_entity_poly.pdbx_strand_id
1 'polypeptide(L)'
;MRTPHQIWQDADLPGRRLAGLALNPSASPGVLLRLLAEGPLAVRMVLCRDRDLPGVVVDAVLGHPDRRTRGFFAVNPHVDPAQRARLVDDPEWFVRAHLADGPRFTEPDRPRPLPDATVVRILTTYEPEHLWSLYRQMSAELIRTLPVHPDPEARRHGVFGWNRMSGEQRAALLGDPDERVREAARACARHDDPAWVESTLPNRHCHGRTHALLHWALSRAVVDRVLTAPAGPDDKAMIARNRTLPPDVVAVLAADPDPEVRKETAGRTDLRPGERHALVADPDPAVRGAVARHPDLGPAERRTLAVDPDPDVRLAVSVHPGFTEEERARIDYTVPAGGRFGAQGESGTPRDPEAVRRDALSGHPLLRREAAKERTLPPDLVARLAEDADRGVRLLLAQNHPDAPADLLLRGFLEYTGPERGRLTTRPNFPRAGLAGYAGHADPQVRALAARDPDTPPATADRLTRDPDPQVRSAFARHPNLPPARLTELLAGAHDRDLAHAAAANPALDPATIERLLRTQGRGPW
;
A
#
# COMPACT_ATOMS: atom_id res chain seq x y z
N MET A 1 13.76 16.29 18.67
CA MET A 1 14.64 16.37 17.48
C MET A 1 13.85 17.05 16.36
N ARG A 2 14.49 17.85 15.49
CA ARG A 2 13.78 18.51 14.36
C ARG A 2 13.28 17.45 13.37
N THR A 3 12.01 17.54 12.99
CA THR A 3 11.41 16.67 11.95
C THR A 3 11.92 17.07 10.56
N PRO A 4 11.84 16.19 9.55
CA PRO A 4 12.21 16.56 8.18
C PRO A 4 11.48 17.80 7.65
N HIS A 5 10.20 17.95 8.03
CA HIS A 5 9.41 19.14 7.71
C HIS A 5 10.00 20.41 8.33
N GLN A 6 10.38 20.37 9.61
CA GLN A 6 11.03 21.50 10.29
C GLN A 6 12.39 21.84 9.65
N ILE A 7 13.20 20.82 9.32
CA ILE A 7 14.49 21.02 8.63
C ILE A 7 14.30 21.74 7.29
N TRP A 8 13.25 21.39 6.54
CA TRP A 8 12.94 22.04 5.27
C TRP A 8 12.39 23.46 5.43
N GLN A 9 11.53 23.69 6.41
CA GLN A 9 10.99 25.02 6.71
C GLN A 9 12.09 26.01 7.12
N ASP A 10 13.07 25.54 7.90
CA ASP A 10 14.22 26.33 8.35
C ASP A 10 15.23 26.65 7.23
N ALA A 11 15.15 25.96 6.08
CA ALA A 11 16.11 26.13 4.99
C ALA A 11 15.95 27.51 4.31
N ASP A 12 17.05 28.28 4.32
CA ASP A 12 17.15 29.55 3.62
C ASP A 12 17.21 29.36 2.09
N LEU A 13 17.12 30.47 1.35
CA LEU A 13 17.13 30.42 -0.12
C LEU A 13 18.42 29.78 -0.70
N PRO A 14 19.64 30.11 -0.22
CA PRO A 14 20.86 29.40 -0.60
C PRO A 14 20.78 27.88 -0.35
N GLY A 15 20.32 27.46 0.82
CA GLY A 15 20.15 26.04 1.16
C GLY A 15 19.14 25.34 0.25
N ARG A 16 18.03 25.99 -0.10
CA ARG A 16 17.02 25.44 -1.03
C ARG A 16 17.55 25.29 -2.46
N ARG A 17 18.37 26.23 -2.95
CA ARG A 17 19.09 26.10 -4.23
C ARG A 17 20.03 24.90 -4.22
N LEU A 18 20.88 24.77 -3.20
CA LEU A 18 21.78 23.63 -3.06
C LEU A 18 21.03 22.30 -2.91
N ALA A 19 19.89 22.30 -2.23
CA ALA A 19 19.03 21.12 -2.11
C ALA A 19 18.37 20.76 -3.46
N GLY A 20 18.11 21.76 -4.31
CA GLY A 20 17.64 21.54 -5.68
C GLY A 20 18.74 20.95 -6.54
N LEU A 21 19.96 21.49 -6.43
CA LEU A 21 21.14 20.93 -7.08
C LEU A 21 21.41 19.49 -6.65
N ALA A 22 21.13 19.14 -5.38
CA ALA A 22 21.22 17.77 -4.89
C ALA A 22 20.24 16.81 -5.59
N LEU A 23 19.10 17.29 -6.11
CA LEU A 23 18.15 16.52 -6.93
C LEU A 23 18.39 16.65 -8.43
N ASN A 24 19.38 17.43 -8.86
CA ASN A 24 19.66 17.63 -10.27
C ASN A 24 20.20 16.32 -10.89
N PRO A 25 19.58 15.81 -11.97
CA PRO A 25 20.05 14.60 -12.64
C PRO A 25 21.39 14.79 -13.36
N SER A 26 21.75 16.02 -13.72
CA SER A 26 23.03 16.39 -14.35
C SER A 26 24.16 16.61 -13.34
N ALA A 27 23.89 16.53 -12.02
CA ALA A 27 24.92 16.65 -10.99
C ALA A 27 25.84 15.42 -11.00
N SER A 28 27.14 15.65 -11.23
CA SER A 28 28.16 14.60 -11.22
C SER A 28 28.38 14.05 -9.80
N PRO A 29 28.94 12.83 -9.65
CA PRO A 29 29.30 12.30 -8.33
C PRO A 29 30.18 13.26 -7.52
N GLY A 30 31.09 14.00 -8.17
CA GLY A 30 31.93 15.01 -7.50
C GLY A 30 31.12 16.16 -6.90
N VAL A 31 30.09 16.64 -7.61
CA VAL A 31 29.15 17.65 -7.10
C VAL A 31 28.40 17.12 -5.88
N LEU A 32 27.89 15.88 -5.97
CA LEU A 32 27.14 15.26 -4.87
C LEU A 32 28.01 15.04 -3.62
N LEU A 33 29.26 14.61 -3.80
CA LEU A 33 30.23 14.47 -2.71
C LEU A 33 30.53 15.81 -2.02
N ARG A 34 30.63 16.89 -2.80
CA ARG A 34 30.81 18.23 -2.24
C ARG A 34 29.60 18.71 -1.46
N LEU A 35 28.39 18.51 -1.98
CA LEU A 35 27.14 18.80 -1.28
C LEU A 35 26.99 17.96 0.00
N LEU A 36 27.44 16.71 -0.01
CA LEU A 36 27.46 15.85 1.15
C LEU A 36 28.41 16.38 2.23
N ALA A 37 29.60 16.82 1.85
CA ALA A 37 30.64 17.29 2.77
C ALA A 37 30.35 18.69 3.35
N GLU A 38 29.94 19.63 2.50
CA GLU A 38 29.84 21.06 2.85
C GLU A 38 28.39 21.53 3.04
N GLY A 39 27.41 20.81 2.48
CA GLY A 39 26.02 21.25 2.44
C GLY A 39 25.35 21.26 3.82
N PRO A 40 24.44 22.21 4.10
CA PRO A 40 23.68 22.23 5.35
C PRO A 40 22.77 21.01 5.47
N LEU A 41 22.23 20.78 6.67
CA LEU A 41 21.44 19.58 6.98
C LEU A 41 20.26 19.35 6.01
N ALA A 42 19.60 20.42 5.54
CA ALA A 42 18.51 20.31 4.57
C ALA A 42 18.98 19.76 3.21
N VAL A 43 20.19 20.14 2.76
CA VAL A 43 20.79 19.64 1.53
C VAL A 43 21.14 18.17 1.67
N ARG A 44 21.79 17.78 2.78
CA ARG A 44 22.12 16.38 3.05
C ARG A 44 20.87 15.51 3.20
N MET A 45 19.81 16.04 3.81
CA MET A 45 18.52 15.36 3.92
C MET A 45 17.95 15.03 2.53
N VAL A 46 17.84 16.04 1.67
CA VAL A 46 17.31 15.85 0.31
C VAL A 46 18.20 14.91 -0.51
N LEU A 47 19.53 15.12 -0.47
CA LEU A 47 20.51 14.28 -1.16
C LEU A 47 20.39 12.80 -0.75
N CYS A 48 20.33 12.53 0.55
CA CYS A 48 20.42 11.17 1.07
C CYS A 48 19.08 10.44 1.13
N ARG A 49 17.95 11.15 1.08
CA ARG A 49 16.61 10.57 1.23
C ARG A 49 15.81 10.49 -0.07
N ASP A 50 15.93 11.50 -0.95
CA ASP A 50 14.93 11.79 -1.98
C ASP A 50 15.43 11.53 -3.42
N ARG A 51 16.53 10.77 -3.58
CA ARG A 51 17.05 10.32 -4.89
C ARG A 51 17.82 9.01 -4.81
N ASP A 52 18.02 8.39 -5.97
CA ASP A 52 19.04 7.35 -6.13
C ASP A 52 20.46 7.95 -6.08
N LEU A 53 21.42 7.15 -5.63
CA LEU A 53 22.78 7.58 -5.31
C LEU A 53 23.84 6.72 -6.02
N PRO A 54 24.82 7.32 -6.72
CA PRO A 54 25.97 6.58 -7.23
C PRO A 54 26.76 5.89 -6.12
N GLY A 55 27.36 4.72 -6.41
CA GLY A 55 28.06 3.91 -5.41
C GLY A 55 29.11 4.66 -4.59
N VAL A 56 29.92 5.52 -5.23
CA VAL A 56 30.92 6.35 -4.54
C VAL A 56 30.31 7.33 -3.52
N VAL A 57 29.10 7.81 -3.78
CA VAL A 57 28.37 8.68 -2.85
C VAL A 57 27.76 7.86 -1.72
N VAL A 58 27.25 6.66 -2.02
CA VAL A 58 26.78 5.71 -1.00
C VAL A 58 27.90 5.40 0.00
N ASP A 59 29.10 5.06 -0.48
CA ASP A 59 30.24 4.77 0.39
C ASP A 59 30.61 5.96 1.29
N ALA A 60 30.58 7.17 0.73
CA ALA A 60 30.81 8.40 1.49
C ALA A 60 29.71 8.66 2.54
N VAL A 61 28.44 8.35 2.23
CA VAL A 61 27.32 8.47 3.18
C VAL A 61 27.50 7.48 4.33
N LEU A 62 27.85 6.22 4.05
CA LEU A 62 28.05 5.20 5.07
C LEU A 62 29.18 5.55 6.05
N GLY A 63 30.25 6.18 5.57
CA GLY A 63 31.35 6.68 6.40
C GLY A 63 31.13 8.07 7.01
N HIS A 64 30.00 8.73 6.75
CA HIS A 64 29.80 10.12 7.14
C HIS A 64 29.66 10.26 8.66
N PRO A 65 30.34 11.22 9.34
CA PRO A 65 30.32 11.32 10.80
C PRO A 65 28.95 11.71 11.39
N ASP A 66 28.17 12.54 10.69
CA ASP A 66 26.82 12.94 11.12
C ASP A 66 25.82 11.78 10.99
N ARG A 67 25.37 11.27 12.14
CA ARG A 67 24.34 10.21 12.23
C ARG A 67 23.03 10.57 11.55
N ARG A 68 22.68 11.86 11.41
CA ARG A 68 21.44 12.25 10.71
C ARG A 68 21.53 11.99 9.22
N THR A 69 22.67 12.28 8.62
CA THR A 69 22.95 11.97 7.20
C THR A 69 22.77 10.48 6.92
N ARG A 70 23.38 9.62 7.77
CA ARG A 70 23.23 8.16 7.65
C ARG A 70 21.79 7.70 7.90
N GLY A 71 21.09 8.31 8.87
CA GLY A 71 19.68 8.06 9.14
C GLY A 71 18.74 8.44 7.98
N PHE A 72 19.03 9.52 7.24
CA PHE A 72 18.27 9.88 6.04
C PHE A 72 18.43 8.84 4.93
N PHE A 73 19.65 8.31 4.77
CA PHE A 73 19.92 7.22 3.82
C PHE A 73 19.25 5.91 4.20
N ALA A 74 19.18 5.59 5.50
CA ALA A 74 18.52 4.38 6.01
C ALA A 74 17.03 4.27 5.61
N VAL A 75 16.37 5.41 5.39
CA VAL A 75 14.95 5.50 4.99
C VAL A 75 14.76 5.91 3.52
N ASN A 76 15.81 5.87 2.69
CA ASN A 76 15.74 6.23 1.28
C ASN A 76 15.02 5.13 0.46
N PRO A 77 13.87 5.41 -0.19
CA PRO A 77 13.14 4.42 -0.98
C PRO A 77 13.71 4.18 -2.38
N HIS A 78 14.61 5.05 -2.86
CA HIS A 78 15.09 5.07 -4.24
C HIS A 78 16.34 4.24 -4.48
N VAL A 79 17.14 4.00 -3.43
CA VAL A 79 18.37 3.19 -3.52
C VAL A 79 18.07 1.71 -3.33
N ASP A 80 18.95 0.85 -3.84
CA ASP A 80 18.83 -0.59 -3.62
C ASP A 80 18.79 -0.91 -2.10
N PRO A 81 17.81 -1.69 -1.60
CA PRO A 81 17.76 -2.09 -0.21
C PRO A 81 19.05 -2.76 0.30
N ALA A 82 19.80 -3.43 -0.55
CA ALA A 82 21.10 -4.02 -0.21
C ALA A 82 22.16 -2.96 0.15
N GLN A 83 22.06 -1.74 -0.39
CA GLN A 83 22.94 -0.64 0.01
C GLN A 83 22.57 -0.11 1.40
N ARG A 84 21.27 0.01 1.71
CA ARG A 84 20.80 0.40 3.05
C ARG A 84 21.14 -0.65 4.10
N ALA A 85 21.10 -1.93 3.73
CA ALA A 85 21.45 -3.05 4.59
C ALA A 85 22.86 -2.96 5.19
N ARG A 86 23.78 -2.23 4.55
CA ARG A 86 25.14 -1.97 5.05
C ARG A 86 25.16 -1.15 6.35
N LEU A 87 24.04 -0.50 6.71
CA LEU A 87 23.86 0.22 7.98
C LEU A 87 23.38 -0.68 9.14
N VAL A 88 23.21 -2.00 8.93
CA VAL A 88 22.62 -2.88 9.96
C VAL A 88 23.41 -2.88 11.27
N ASP A 89 24.73 -2.74 11.19
CA ASP A 89 25.64 -2.69 12.34
C ASP A 89 26.17 -1.28 12.62
N ASP A 90 25.47 -0.23 12.18
CA ASP A 90 25.88 1.15 12.44
C ASP A 90 26.08 1.39 13.94
N PRO A 91 27.18 2.03 14.39
CA PRO A 91 27.43 2.24 15.82
C PRO A 91 26.35 3.10 16.50
N GLU A 92 25.71 4.01 15.76
CA GLU A 92 24.68 4.90 16.29
C GLU A 92 23.31 4.21 16.27
N TRP A 93 22.72 4.03 17.46
CA TRP A 93 21.38 3.46 17.61
C TRP A 93 20.33 4.19 16.76
N PHE A 94 20.49 5.52 16.60
CA PHE A 94 19.60 6.37 15.81
C PHE A 94 19.50 5.89 14.36
N VAL A 95 20.63 5.50 13.76
CA VAL A 95 20.70 5.05 12.36
C VAL A 95 20.06 3.67 12.22
N ARG A 96 20.38 2.76 13.15
CA ARG A 96 19.78 1.43 13.24
C ARG A 96 18.26 1.50 13.34
N ALA A 97 17.72 2.35 14.23
CA ALA A 97 16.28 2.55 14.36
C ALA A 97 15.62 3.07 13.07
N HIS A 98 16.27 3.98 12.34
CA HIS A 98 15.78 4.45 11.05
C HIS A 98 15.83 3.36 9.97
N LEU A 99 16.87 2.52 9.98
CA LEU A 99 16.95 1.36 9.08
C LEU A 99 15.82 0.38 9.36
N ALA A 100 15.49 0.10 10.63
CA ALA A 100 14.38 -0.79 10.99
C ALA A 100 13.00 -0.21 10.66
N ASP A 101 12.80 1.11 10.83
CA ASP A 101 11.54 1.78 10.43
C ASP A 101 11.33 1.78 8.91
N GLY A 102 12.43 1.96 8.18
CA GLY A 102 12.46 1.91 6.72
C GLY A 102 11.85 3.12 6.03
N PRO A 103 11.85 3.12 4.70
CA PRO A 103 11.18 4.15 3.91
C PRO A 103 9.67 4.17 4.20
N ARG A 104 9.10 5.37 4.28
CA ARG A 104 7.64 5.56 4.23
C ARG A 104 7.19 5.52 2.77
N PHE A 105 6.08 4.84 2.52
CA PHE A 105 5.48 4.73 1.20
C PHE A 105 3.97 4.76 1.32
N THR A 106 3.31 5.15 0.23
CA THR A 106 1.88 4.95 0.05
C THR A 106 1.68 3.61 -0.65
N GLU A 107 0.89 2.71 -0.06
CA GLU A 107 0.45 1.49 -0.75
C GLU A 107 -0.14 1.87 -2.12
N PRO A 108 0.24 1.17 -3.21
CA PRO A 108 0.92 -0.13 -3.26
C PRO A 108 2.43 -0.04 -3.55
N ASP A 109 3.01 1.17 -3.60
CA ASP A 109 4.37 1.42 -4.11
C ASP A 109 5.43 1.08 -3.04
N ARG A 110 5.26 -0.09 -2.43
CA ARG A 110 6.12 -0.62 -1.39
C ARG A 110 7.53 -0.83 -1.95
N PRO A 111 8.55 -0.18 -1.36
CA PRO A 111 9.93 -0.40 -1.75
C PRO A 111 10.29 -1.88 -1.60
N ARG A 112 11.23 -2.34 -2.43
CA ARG A 112 11.74 -3.71 -2.31
C ARG A 112 12.16 -3.98 -0.85
N PRO A 113 11.86 -5.17 -0.31
CA PRO A 113 12.22 -5.52 1.05
C PRO A 113 13.75 -5.49 1.24
N LEU A 114 14.19 -5.36 2.49
CA LEU A 114 15.60 -5.59 2.82
C LEU A 114 15.95 -7.06 2.53
N PRO A 115 17.23 -7.36 2.26
CA PRO A 115 17.67 -8.75 2.17
C PRO A 115 17.28 -9.52 3.43
N ASP A 116 16.78 -10.75 3.28
CA ASP A 116 16.24 -11.54 4.40
C ASP A 116 17.28 -11.73 5.52
N ALA A 117 18.55 -11.96 5.17
CA ALA A 117 19.64 -12.06 6.14
C ALA A 117 19.83 -10.79 6.97
N THR A 118 19.61 -9.61 6.38
CA THR A 118 19.65 -8.32 7.09
C THR A 118 18.48 -8.20 8.05
N VAL A 119 17.27 -8.58 7.62
CA VAL A 119 16.09 -8.58 8.50
C VAL A 119 16.31 -9.51 9.68
N VAL A 120 16.81 -10.73 9.46
CA VAL A 120 17.12 -11.68 10.53
C VAL A 120 18.14 -11.07 11.50
N ARG A 121 19.19 -10.43 10.99
CA ARG A 121 20.17 -9.74 11.85
C ARG A 121 19.56 -8.61 12.68
N ILE A 122 18.62 -7.84 12.11
CA ILE A 122 17.88 -6.82 12.86
C ILE A 122 17.06 -7.48 13.98
N LEU A 123 16.31 -8.54 13.67
CA LEU A 123 15.48 -9.26 14.65
C LEU A 123 16.30 -9.81 15.82
N THR A 124 17.55 -10.24 15.57
CA THR A 124 18.39 -10.90 16.58
C THR A 124 19.26 -9.93 17.38
N THR A 125 19.49 -8.71 16.90
CA THR A 125 20.45 -7.77 17.51
C THR A 125 19.85 -6.46 17.99
N TYR A 126 18.63 -6.10 17.56
CA TYR A 126 18.00 -4.83 17.93
C TYR A 126 17.02 -5.01 19.09
N GLU A 127 16.82 -3.93 19.83
CA GLU A 127 15.84 -3.90 20.91
C GLU A 127 14.39 -3.96 20.38
N PRO A 128 13.49 -4.71 21.04
CA PRO A 128 12.14 -5.00 20.54
C PRO A 128 11.27 -3.80 20.19
N GLU A 129 11.40 -2.68 20.92
CA GLU A 129 10.60 -1.47 20.72
C GLU A 129 10.80 -0.80 19.35
N HIS A 130 11.84 -1.18 18.61
CA HIS A 130 12.15 -0.64 17.29
C HIS A 130 11.70 -1.53 16.12
N LEU A 131 11.12 -2.70 16.41
CA LEU A 131 10.80 -3.72 15.40
C LEU A 131 9.38 -3.62 14.85
N TRP A 132 8.51 -2.79 15.44
CA TRP A 132 7.09 -2.70 15.04
C TRP A 132 6.91 -2.36 13.57
N SER A 133 7.82 -1.57 12.99
CA SER A 133 7.76 -1.16 11.59
C SER A 133 8.47 -2.12 10.63
N LEU A 134 9.29 -3.04 11.15
CA LEU A 134 10.17 -3.89 10.36
C LEU A 134 9.39 -4.81 9.40
N TYR A 135 8.17 -5.21 9.76
CA TYR A 135 7.33 -6.04 8.87
C TYR A 135 7.14 -5.42 7.49
N ARG A 136 7.20 -4.08 7.36
CA ARG A 136 7.11 -3.37 6.08
C ARG A 136 8.32 -3.60 5.18
N GLN A 137 9.43 -4.07 5.74
CA GLN A 137 10.68 -4.35 5.03
C GLN A 137 10.97 -5.85 4.88
N MET A 138 10.05 -6.71 5.33
CA MET A 138 10.16 -8.17 5.17
C MET A 138 9.60 -8.63 3.83
N SER A 139 10.26 -9.62 3.22
CA SER A 139 9.70 -10.34 2.08
C SER A 139 8.53 -11.23 2.53
N ALA A 140 7.59 -11.50 1.62
CA ALA A 140 6.51 -12.44 1.88
C ALA A 140 7.05 -13.86 2.16
N GLU A 141 8.14 -14.24 1.51
CA GLU A 141 8.83 -15.51 1.75
C GLU A 141 9.32 -15.63 3.19
N LEU A 142 10.08 -14.64 3.66
CA LEU A 142 10.63 -14.64 5.02
C LEU A 142 9.52 -14.72 6.06
N ILE A 143 8.43 -13.96 5.89
CA ILE A 143 7.28 -14.01 6.80
C ILE A 143 6.73 -15.45 6.92
N ARG A 144 6.69 -16.22 5.83
CA ARG A 144 6.22 -17.62 5.83
C ARG A 144 7.22 -18.57 6.47
N THR A 145 8.52 -18.31 6.36
CA THR A 145 9.59 -19.20 6.83
C THR A 145 10.08 -18.88 8.25
N LEU A 146 9.80 -17.70 8.80
CA LEU A 146 10.15 -17.33 10.18
C LEU A 146 9.81 -18.42 11.22
N PRO A 147 8.63 -19.06 11.22
CA PRO A 147 8.26 -20.07 12.22
C PRO A 147 9.17 -21.30 12.26
N VAL A 148 9.87 -21.60 11.15
CA VAL A 148 10.77 -22.75 11.01
C VAL A 148 12.23 -22.34 10.80
N HIS A 149 12.54 -21.06 11.03
CA HIS A 149 13.88 -20.51 10.83
C HIS A 149 14.89 -21.12 11.81
N PRO A 150 16.15 -21.38 11.43
CA PRO A 150 17.16 -21.97 12.34
C PRO A 150 17.46 -21.11 13.58
N ASP A 151 17.37 -19.78 13.44
CA ASP A 151 17.55 -18.83 14.55
C ASP A 151 16.31 -18.74 15.46
N PRO A 152 16.45 -18.88 16.80
CA PRO A 152 15.33 -18.85 17.74
C PRO A 152 14.63 -17.49 17.85
N GLU A 153 15.35 -16.36 17.76
CA GLU A 153 14.69 -15.04 17.82
C GLU A 153 13.85 -14.81 16.55
N ALA A 154 14.32 -15.26 15.40
CA ALA A 154 13.52 -15.26 14.18
C ALA A 154 12.23 -16.09 14.35
N ARG A 155 12.31 -17.29 14.95
CA ARG A 155 11.12 -18.10 15.28
C ARG A 155 10.19 -17.42 16.27
N ARG A 156 10.73 -16.77 17.30
CA ARG A 156 9.96 -15.99 18.29
C ARG A 156 9.15 -14.88 17.62
N HIS A 157 9.72 -14.19 16.64
CA HIS A 157 8.99 -13.22 15.81
C HIS A 157 8.00 -13.88 14.84
N GLY A 158 8.32 -15.08 14.34
CA GLY A 158 7.40 -15.90 13.55
C GLY A 158 6.06 -16.14 14.25
N VAL A 159 6.05 -16.27 15.58
CA VAL A 159 4.85 -16.49 16.41
C VAL A 159 3.75 -15.44 16.16
N PHE A 160 4.06 -14.20 15.79
CA PHE A 160 3.04 -13.19 15.46
C PHE A 160 2.12 -13.59 14.29
N GLY A 161 2.52 -14.60 13.50
CA GLY A 161 1.69 -15.24 12.48
C GLY A 161 0.75 -16.34 12.97
N TRP A 162 0.62 -16.59 14.28
CA TRP A 162 -0.04 -17.75 14.91
C TRP A 162 -1.33 -18.21 14.22
N ASN A 163 -2.26 -17.28 14.00
CA ASN A 163 -3.57 -17.55 13.44
C ASN A 163 -3.55 -18.09 12.00
N ARG A 164 -2.47 -17.84 11.24
CA ARG A 164 -2.29 -18.28 9.86
C ARG A 164 -1.50 -19.58 9.72
N MET A 165 -0.96 -20.10 10.83
CA MET A 165 -0.13 -21.30 10.83
C MET A 165 -0.96 -22.58 10.82
N SER A 166 -0.37 -23.67 10.30
CA SER A 166 -0.93 -25.02 10.44
C SER A 166 -0.83 -25.53 11.88
N GLY A 167 -1.64 -26.54 12.23
CA GLY A 167 -1.57 -27.18 13.55
C GLY A 167 -0.18 -27.78 13.84
N GLU A 168 0.48 -28.33 12.81
CA GLU A 168 1.85 -28.85 12.91
C GLU A 168 2.87 -27.74 13.23
N GLN A 169 2.79 -26.59 12.56
CA GLN A 169 3.66 -25.44 12.85
C GLN A 169 3.47 -24.90 14.27
N ARG A 170 2.21 -24.80 14.73
CA ARG A 170 1.90 -24.39 16.11
C ARG A 170 2.45 -25.38 17.13
N ALA A 171 2.28 -26.69 16.89
CA ALA A 171 2.82 -27.73 17.75
C ALA A 171 4.36 -27.70 17.81
N ALA A 172 5.02 -27.49 16.67
CA ALA A 172 6.47 -27.34 16.60
C ALA A 172 6.98 -26.15 17.42
N LEU A 173 6.32 -24.98 17.36
CA LEU A 173 6.68 -23.80 18.16
C LEU A 173 6.41 -23.98 19.66
N LEU A 174 5.38 -24.74 20.04
CA LEU A 174 5.12 -25.07 21.45
C LEU A 174 6.15 -26.04 22.03
N GLY A 175 6.68 -26.93 21.18
CA GLY A 175 7.76 -27.88 21.48
C GLY A 175 9.15 -27.38 21.09
N ASP A 176 9.31 -26.10 20.76
CA ASP A 176 10.57 -25.53 20.27
C ASP A 176 11.70 -25.80 21.27
N PRO A 177 12.96 -26.07 20.86
CA PRO A 177 14.08 -26.23 21.80
C PRO A 177 14.39 -24.98 22.64
N ASP A 178 14.05 -23.77 22.16
CA ASP A 178 14.29 -22.51 22.86
C ASP A 178 13.10 -22.12 23.77
N GLU A 179 13.35 -21.87 25.07
CA GLU A 179 12.27 -21.51 26.02
C GLU A 179 11.57 -20.20 25.66
N ARG A 180 12.28 -19.19 25.12
CA ARG A 180 11.65 -17.91 24.77
C ARG A 180 10.67 -18.06 23.62
N VAL A 181 10.98 -18.95 22.68
CA VAL A 181 10.05 -19.31 21.59
C VAL A 181 8.84 -20.04 22.16
N ARG A 182 9.06 -21.02 23.05
CA ARG A 182 7.96 -21.73 23.73
C ARG A 182 7.08 -20.78 24.54
N GLU A 183 7.65 -19.83 25.26
CA GLU A 183 6.92 -18.84 26.05
C GLU A 183 6.05 -17.94 25.16
N ALA A 184 6.62 -17.42 24.07
CA ALA A 184 5.88 -16.62 23.09
C ALA A 184 4.75 -17.45 22.44
N ALA A 185 5.04 -18.68 22.03
CA ALA A 185 4.06 -19.60 21.46
C ALA A 185 2.94 -19.91 22.45
N ARG A 186 3.26 -20.22 23.72
CA ARG A 186 2.29 -20.41 24.79
C ARG A 186 1.46 -19.16 25.03
N ALA A 187 2.05 -17.97 24.99
CA ALA A 187 1.32 -16.72 25.15
C ALA A 187 0.26 -16.53 24.05
N CYS A 188 0.58 -16.87 22.80
CA CYS A 188 -0.40 -16.86 21.71
C CYS A 188 -1.41 -18.01 21.81
N ALA A 189 -0.97 -19.21 22.18
CA ALA A 189 -1.83 -20.38 22.35
C ALA A 189 -2.87 -20.22 23.47
N ARG A 190 -2.63 -19.36 24.47
CA ARG A 190 -3.63 -19.05 25.51
C ARG A 190 -4.92 -18.47 24.93
N HIS A 191 -4.87 -17.81 23.78
CA HIS A 191 -6.06 -17.34 23.08
C HIS A 191 -6.93 -18.50 22.56
N ASP A 192 -6.36 -19.70 22.43
CA ASP A 192 -7.08 -20.92 22.05
C ASP A 192 -7.64 -21.66 23.30
N ASP A 193 -7.37 -21.19 24.53
CA ASP A 193 -7.91 -21.74 25.78
C ASP A 193 -9.14 -20.95 26.26
N PRO A 194 -10.35 -21.52 26.15
CA PRO A 194 -11.59 -20.87 26.56
C PRO A 194 -11.63 -20.42 28.03
N ALA A 195 -10.99 -21.17 28.95
CA ALA A 195 -11.01 -20.86 30.37
C ALA A 195 -10.12 -19.65 30.68
N TRP A 196 -8.95 -19.57 30.04
CA TRP A 196 -8.07 -18.41 30.14
C TRP A 196 -8.71 -17.16 29.54
N VAL A 197 -9.32 -17.28 28.36
CA VAL A 197 -10.03 -16.16 27.71
C VAL A 197 -11.15 -15.66 28.63
N GLU A 198 -11.96 -16.55 29.20
CA GLU A 198 -13.01 -16.17 30.15
C GLU A 198 -12.48 -15.36 31.34
N SER A 199 -11.36 -15.80 31.93
CA SER A 199 -10.77 -15.13 33.11
C SER A 199 -10.20 -13.74 32.84
N THR A 200 -9.83 -13.46 31.59
CA THR A 200 -9.13 -12.23 31.18
C THR A 200 -9.97 -11.30 30.32
N LEU A 201 -11.13 -11.77 29.87
CA LEU A 201 -12.03 -11.02 29.01
C LEU A 201 -12.50 -9.74 29.74
N PRO A 202 -12.28 -8.54 29.17
CA PRO A 202 -12.72 -7.31 29.81
C PRO A 202 -14.23 -7.28 30.01
N ASN A 203 -14.68 -6.86 31.19
CA ASN A 203 -16.11 -6.75 31.55
C ASN A 203 -16.81 -5.49 30.96
N ARG A 204 -16.09 -4.68 30.19
CA ARG A 204 -16.60 -3.45 29.56
C ARG A 204 -16.30 -3.47 28.07
N HIS A 205 -17.08 -2.72 27.31
CA HIS A 205 -16.79 -2.48 25.89
C HIS A 205 -15.42 -1.81 25.70
N CYS A 206 -14.52 -2.48 24.98
CA CYS A 206 -13.23 -1.95 24.54
C CYS A 206 -12.68 -2.77 23.37
N HIS A 207 -11.73 -2.22 22.61
CA HIS A 207 -11.11 -2.90 21.46
C HIS A 207 -10.54 -4.29 21.80
N GLY A 208 -10.00 -4.47 23.00
CA GLY A 208 -9.49 -5.77 23.46
C GLY A 208 -10.60 -6.82 23.58
N ARG A 209 -11.77 -6.43 24.12
CA ARG A 209 -12.94 -7.32 24.21
C ARG A 209 -13.46 -7.67 22.81
N THR A 210 -13.61 -6.66 21.94
CA THR A 210 -14.05 -6.85 20.55
C THR A 210 -13.14 -7.86 19.83
N HIS A 211 -11.83 -7.69 19.93
CA HIS A 211 -10.85 -8.60 19.31
C HIS A 211 -10.95 -10.02 19.88
N ALA A 212 -11.08 -10.17 21.20
CA ALA A 212 -11.24 -11.47 21.85
C ALA A 212 -12.51 -12.20 21.38
N LEU A 213 -13.65 -11.51 21.38
CA LEU A 213 -14.93 -12.09 20.96
C LEU A 213 -14.93 -12.52 19.48
N LEU A 214 -14.22 -11.80 18.62
CA LEU A 214 -14.12 -12.11 17.19
C LEU A 214 -13.17 -13.28 16.87
N HIS A 215 -12.07 -13.42 17.61
CA HIS A 215 -10.92 -14.21 17.15
C HIS A 215 -10.45 -15.31 18.11
N TRP A 216 -10.83 -15.29 19.39
CA TRP A 216 -10.32 -16.22 20.40
C TRP A 216 -11.31 -17.32 20.72
N ALA A 217 -10.85 -18.43 21.27
CA ALA A 217 -11.72 -19.52 21.69
C ALA A 217 -12.58 -19.08 22.90
N LEU A 218 -13.91 -19.18 22.77
CA LEU A 218 -14.85 -18.73 23.80
C LEU A 218 -15.42 -19.91 24.59
N SER A 219 -15.47 -19.78 25.92
CA SER A 219 -16.13 -20.76 26.78
C SER A 219 -17.64 -20.68 26.62
N ARG A 220 -18.35 -21.77 26.94
CA ARG A 220 -19.82 -21.75 26.92
C ARG A 220 -20.39 -20.67 27.86
N ALA A 221 -19.77 -20.48 29.01
CA ALA A 221 -20.18 -19.45 29.97
C ALA A 221 -20.02 -18.02 29.42
N VAL A 222 -18.94 -17.74 28.67
CA VAL A 222 -18.77 -16.44 28.00
C VAL A 222 -19.82 -16.24 26.92
N VAL A 223 -20.07 -17.25 26.09
CA VAL A 223 -21.10 -17.22 25.04
C VAL A 223 -22.47 -16.95 25.65
N ASP A 224 -22.88 -17.73 26.65
CA ASP A 224 -24.17 -17.58 27.31
C ASP A 224 -24.32 -16.19 27.94
N ARG A 225 -23.25 -15.66 28.55
CA ARG A 225 -23.22 -14.28 29.10
C ARG A 225 -23.42 -13.23 28.01
N VAL A 226 -22.74 -13.37 26.87
CA VAL A 226 -22.91 -12.44 25.73
C VAL A 226 -24.32 -12.51 25.16
N LEU A 227 -24.90 -13.71 25.05
CA LEU A 227 -26.24 -13.88 24.52
C LEU A 227 -27.34 -13.31 25.44
N THR A 228 -27.15 -13.40 26.76
CA THR A 228 -28.16 -13.02 27.77
C THR A 228 -27.99 -11.60 28.31
N ALA A 229 -26.76 -11.16 28.53
CA ALA A 229 -26.42 -9.87 29.14
C ALA A 229 -25.11 -9.31 28.55
N PRO A 230 -25.12 -8.86 27.28
CA PRO A 230 -23.94 -8.34 26.61
C PRO A 230 -23.39 -7.09 27.31
N ALA A 231 -22.07 -6.95 27.36
CA ALA A 231 -21.40 -5.81 28.01
C ALA A 231 -21.25 -4.61 27.06
N GLY A 232 -21.43 -4.83 25.77
CA GLY A 232 -21.48 -3.81 24.73
C GLY A 232 -22.57 -4.14 23.70
N PRO A 233 -23.09 -3.13 22.97
CA PRO A 233 -24.18 -3.33 22.02
C PRO A 233 -23.81 -4.31 20.89
N ASP A 234 -22.53 -4.36 20.51
CA ASP A 234 -22.07 -5.16 19.37
C ASP A 234 -21.57 -6.56 19.78
N ASP A 235 -21.55 -6.91 21.07
CA ASP A 235 -20.93 -8.15 21.56
C ASP A 235 -21.49 -9.40 20.85
N LYS A 236 -22.82 -9.44 20.61
CA LYS A 236 -23.47 -10.54 19.88
C LYS A 236 -23.01 -10.63 18.42
N ALA A 237 -22.92 -9.48 17.74
CA ALA A 237 -22.42 -9.39 16.37
C ALA A 237 -20.93 -9.80 16.30
N MET A 238 -20.13 -9.49 17.33
CA MET A 238 -18.73 -9.90 17.39
C MET A 238 -18.56 -11.41 17.52
N ILE A 239 -19.33 -12.08 18.39
CA ILE A 239 -19.24 -13.54 18.50
C ILE A 239 -19.77 -14.25 17.25
N ALA A 240 -20.71 -13.65 16.52
CA ALA A 240 -21.31 -14.25 15.31
C ALA A 240 -20.28 -14.66 14.25
N ARG A 241 -19.20 -13.90 14.07
CA ARG A 241 -18.10 -14.26 13.14
C ARG A 241 -17.09 -15.26 13.70
N ASN A 242 -17.15 -15.57 14.98
CA ASN A 242 -16.11 -16.35 15.63
C ASN A 242 -16.19 -17.83 15.23
N ARG A 243 -15.19 -18.29 14.46
CA ARG A 243 -15.13 -19.66 13.92
C ARG A 243 -15.02 -20.77 14.97
N THR A 244 -14.72 -20.44 16.23
CA THR A 244 -14.63 -21.45 17.30
C THR A 244 -15.99 -21.79 17.92
N LEU A 245 -17.07 -21.09 17.55
CA LEU A 245 -18.38 -21.30 18.15
C LEU A 245 -18.94 -22.69 17.84
N PRO A 246 -19.56 -23.37 18.84
CA PRO A 246 -20.31 -24.60 18.62
C PRO A 246 -21.48 -24.41 17.64
N PRO A 247 -21.83 -25.42 16.83
CA PRO A 247 -22.89 -25.29 15.84
C PRO A 247 -24.29 -24.98 16.41
N ASP A 248 -24.60 -25.41 17.63
CA ASP A 248 -25.87 -25.07 18.29
C ASP A 248 -25.96 -23.56 18.59
N VAL A 249 -24.83 -22.93 18.93
CA VAL A 249 -24.76 -21.47 19.13
C VAL A 249 -24.90 -20.74 17.80
N VAL A 250 -24.26 -21.23 16.74
CA VAL A 250 -24.39 -20.66 15.39
C VAL A 250 -25.85 -20.69 14.94
N ALA A 251 -26.57 -21.79 15.19
CA ALA A 251 -28.00 -21.90 14.90
C ALA A 251 -28.85 -20.88 15.67
N VAL A 252 -28.52 -20.61 16.94
CA VAL A 252 -29.18 -19.56 17.74
C VAL A 252 -28.91 -18.18 17.16
N LEU A 253 -27.66 -17.87 16.81
CA LEU A 253 -27.27 -16.57 16.25
C LEU A 253 -27.86 -16.33 14.85
N ALA A 254 -27.97 -17.38 14.03
CA ALA A 254 -28.61 -17.32 12.72
C ALA A 254 -30.13 -17.01 12.80
N ALA A 255 -30.75 -17.25 13.96
CA ALA A 255 -32.16 -16.93 14.23
C ALA A 255 -32.33 -15.75 15.22
N ASP A 256 -31.25 -15.00 15.51
CA ASP A 256 -31.30 -13.89 16.47
C ASP A 256 -32.26 -12.79 15.95
N PRO A 257 -33.08 -12.17 16.83
CA PRO A 257 -33.97 -11.08 16.41
C PRO A 257 -33.24 -9.90 15.77
N ASP A 258 -31.97 -9.67 16.12
CA ASP A 258 -31.16 -8.58 15.56
C ASP A 258 -30.61 -8.95 14.16
N PRO A 259 -31.00 -8.23 13.09
CA PRO A 259 -30.49 -8.48 11.73
C PRO A 259 -28.97 -8.28 11.61
N GLU A 260 -28.35 -7.43 12.42
CA GLU A 260 -26.89 -7.25 12.37
C GLU A 260 -26.18 -8.53 12.81
N VAL A 261 -26.68 -9.19 13.87
CA VAL A 261 -26.15 -10.49 14.31
C VAL A 261 -26.30 -11.54 13.23
N ARG A 262 -27.49 -11.65 12.62
CA ARG A 262 -27.74 -12.61 11.52
C ARG A 262 -26.87 -12.33 10.30
N LYS A 263 -26.62 -11.06 9.97
CA LYS A 263 -25.72 -10.64 8.88
C LYS A 263 -24.28 -11.04 9.15
N GLU A 264 -23.79 -10.84 10.36
CA GLU A 264 -22.44 -11.28 10.76
C GLU A 264 -22.33 -12.81 10.76
N THR A 265 -23.37 -13.54 11.18
CA THR A 265 -23.45 -15.01 11.07
C THR A 265 -23.46 -15.47 9.60
N ALA A 266 -24.20 -14.78 8.72
CA ALA A 266 -24.26 -15.10 7.30
C ALA A 266 -22.90 -14.99 6.58
N GLY A 267 -21.96 -14.20 7.12
CA GLY A 267 -20.59 -14.09 6.61
C GLY A 267 -19.67 -15.25 6.97
N ARG A 268 -20.15 -16.22 7.77
CA ARG A 268 -19.39 -17.43 8.12
C ARG A 268 -19.29 -18.38 6.93
N THR A 269 -18.16 -19.08 6.83
CA THR A 269 -17.90 -20.07 5.76
C THR A 269 -18.24 -21.51 6.16
N ASP A 270 -18.56 -21.75 7.43
CA ASP A 270 -18.84 -23.08 8.02
C ASP A 270 -20.34 -23.30 8.30
N LEU A 271 -21.22 -22.46 7.72
CA LEU A 271 -22.66 -22.56 7.90
C LEU A 271 -23.18 -23.90 7.38
N ARG A 272 -24.06 -24.54 8.14
CA ARG A 272 -24.74 -25.77 7.74
C ARG A 272 -25.84 -25.49 6.71
N PRO A 273 -26.24 -26.48 5.89
CA PRO A 273 -27.28 -26.29 4.88
C PRO A 273 -28.60 -25.72 5.42
N GLY A 274 -29.04 -26.13 6.62
CA GLY A 274 -30.26 -25.61 7.23
C GLY A 274 -30.15 -24.13 7.63
N GLU A 275 -29.01 -23.71 8.14
CA GLU A 275 -28.73 -22.31 8.50
C GLU A 275 -28.65 -21.43 7.25
N ARG A 276 -27.93 -21.90 6.21
CA ARG A 276 -27.86 -21.19 4.92
C ARG A 276 -29.25 -21.03 4.28
N HIS A 277 -30.06 -22.09 4.27
CA HIS A 277 -31.40 -22.04 3.72
C HIS A 277 -32.30 -21.03 4.46
N ALA A 278 -32.21 -20.97 5.79
CA ALA A 278 -32.94 -20.00 6.59
C ALA A 278 -32.49 -18.56 6.29
N LEU A 279 -31.18 -18.31 6.24
CA LEU A 279 -30.61 -16.97 5.97
C LEU A 279 -30.87 -16.48 4.53
N VAL A 280 -31.02 -17.39 3.56
CA VAL A 280 -31.46 -17.05 2.19
C VAL A 280 -32.89 -16.54 2.16
N ALA A 281 -33.74 -16.99 3.09
CA ALA A 281 -35.13 -16.56 3.23
C ALA A 281 -35.31 -15.45 4.28
N ASP A 282 -34.21 -14.84 4.77
CA ASP A 282 -34.25 -13.83 5.83
C ASP A 282 -35.09 -12.62 5.40
N PRO A 283 -35.90 -12.02 6.30
CA PRO A 283 -36.64 -10.80 5.96
C PRO A 283 -35.72 -9.61 5.63
N ASP A 284 -34.52 -9.55 6.20
CA ASP A 284 -33.59 -8.44 6.03
C ASP A 284 -32.69 -8.63 4.78
N PRO A 285 -32.70 -7.69 3.81
CA PRO A 285 -31.88 -7.81 2.60
C PRO A 285 -30.37 -7.76 2.86
N ALA A 286 -29.90 -7.11 3.92
CA ALA A 286 -28.48 -7.08 4.26
C ALA A 286 -27.98 -8.47 4.68
N VAL A 287 -28.83 -9.24 5.38
CA VAL A 287 -28.55 -10.64 5.74
C VAL A 287 -28.52 -11.52 4.48
N ARG A 288 -29.54 -11.40 3.62
CA ARG A 288 -29.59 -12.13 2.34
C ARG A 288 -28.39 -11.79 1.44
N GLY A 289 -27.96 -10.53 1.42
CA GLY A 289 -26.80 -10.06 0.67
C GLY A 289 -25.46 -10.56 1.24
N ALA A 290 -25.37 -10.76 2.55
CA ALA A 290 -24.20 -11.39 3.17
C ALA A 290 -24.11 -12.88 2.79
N VAL A 291 -25.20 -13.65 2.94
CA VAL A 291 -25.21 -15.09 2.60
C VAL A 291 -25.09 -15.33 1.09
N ALA A 292 -25.54 -14.40 0.25
CA ALA A 292 -25.39 -14.47 -1.21
C ALA A 292 -23.94 -14.60 -1.71
N ARG A 293 -22.96 -14.19 -0.88
CA ARG A 293 -21.52 -14.32 -1.16
C ARG A 293 -20.92 -15.65 -0.69
N HIS A 294 -21.71 -16.51 -0.06
CA HIS A 294 -21.24 -17.78 0.47
C HIS A 294 -20.83 -18.72 -0.68
N PRO A 295 -19.65 -19.36 -0.63
CA PRO A 295 -19.13 -20.18 -1.73
C PRO A 295 -19.91 -21.48 -1.96
N ASP A 296 -20.52 -22.04 -0.92
CA ASP A 296 -21.23 -23.33 -0.97
C ASP A 296 -22.76 -23.22 -1.18
N LEU A 297 -23.24 -22.13 -1.78
CA LEU A 297 -24.67 -22.00 -2.09
C LEU A 297 -25.09 -23.09 -3.08
N GLY A 298 -26.12 -23.86 -2.74
CA GLY A 298 -26.71 -24.87 -3.61
C GLY A 298 -27.49 -24.28 -4.79
N PRO A 299 -27.82 -25.06 -5.83
CA PRO A 299 -28.53 -24.55 -7.00
C PRO A 299 -29.90 -23.93 -6.69
N ALA A 300 -30.63 -24.44 -5.70
CA ALA A 300 -31.92 -23.88 -5.28
C ALA A 300 -31.75 -22.51 -4.62
N GLU A 301 -30.82 -22.39 -3.68
CA GLU A 301 -30.50 -21.14 -2.96
C GLU A 301 -30.07 -20.04 -3.95
N ARG A 302 -29.20 -20.38 -4.90
CA ARG A 302 -28.77 -19.45 -5.96
C ARG A 302 -29.93 -18.95 -6.81
N ARG A 303 -30.86 -19.83 -7.20
CA ARG A 303 -32.05 -19.43 -7.99
C ARG A 303 -32.96 -18.51 -7.21
N THR A 304 -33.15 -18.74 -5.91
CA THR A 304 -33.92 -17.85 -5.04
C THR A 304 -33.31 -16.46 -4.98
N LEU A 305 -32.00 -16.36 -4.68
CA LEU A 305 -31.31 -15.07 -4.56
C LEU A 305 -31.16 -14.34 -5.90
N ALA A 306 -31.14 -15.07 -7.03
CA ALA A 306 -31.05 -14.47 -8.37
C ALA A 306 -32.27 -13.63 -8.76
N VAL A 307 -33.42 -13.89 -8.13
CA VAL A 307 -34.67 -13.13 -8.34
C VAL A 307 -35.10 -12.38 -7.08
N ASP A 308 -34.16 -12.14 -6.16
CA ASP A 308 -34.41 -11.43 -4.91
C ASP A 308 -35.00 -10.03 -5.20
N PRO A 309 -36.00 -9.55 -4.44
CA PRO A 309 -36.53 -8.20 -4.63
C PRO A 309 -35.46 -7.11 -4.47
N ASP A 310 -34.43 -7.35 -3.64
CA ASP A 310 -33.37 -6.39 -3.38
C ASP A 310 -32.25 -6.47 -4.44
N PRO A 311 -31.92 -5.36 -5.13
CA PRO A 311 -30.91 -5.36 -6.19
C PRO A 311 -29.48 -5.62 -5.68
N ASP A 312 -29.16 -5.27 -4.44
CA ASP A 312 -27.82 -5.51 -3.88
C ASP A 312 -27.62 -7.00 -3.56
N VAL A 313 -28.69 -7.71 -3.20
CA VAL A 313 -28.68 -9.18 -3.04
C VAL A 313 -28.45 -9.85 -4.40
N ARG A 314 -29.17 -9.42 -5.44
CA ARG A 314 -29.00 -9.93 -6.80
C ARG A 314 -27.57 -9.69 -7.32
N LEU A 315 -27.00 -8.51 -7.07
CA LEU A 315 -25.61 -8.19 -7.40
C LEU A 315 -24.60 -9.02 -6.59
N ALA A 316 -24.89 -9.28 -5.32
CA ALA A 316 -24.00 -10.09 -4.47
C ALA A 316 -23.94 -11.55 -4.94
N VAL A 317 -25.07 -12.13 -5.35
CA VAL A 317 -25.11 -13.53 -5.82
C VAL A 317 -24.63 -13.67 -7.28
N SER A 318 -24.75 -12.64 -8.12
CA SER A 318 -24.45 -12.74 -9.56
C SER A 318 -22.98 -13.05 -9.87
N VAL A 319 -22.06 -12.77 -8.93
CA VAL A 319 -20.64 -13.12 -9.05
C VAL A 319 -20.32 -14.55 -8.64
N HIS A 320 -21.28 -15.30 -8.07
CA HIS A 320 -21.06 -16.65 -7.56
C HIS A 320 -20.54 -17.61 -8.67
N PRO A 321 -19.48 -18.41 -8.41
CA PRO A 321 -18.82 -19.23 -9.45
C PRO A 321 -19.70 -20.36 -10.01
N GLY A 322 -20.74 -20.76 -9.27
CA GLY A 322 -21.71 -21.78 -9.66
C GLY A 322 -22.76 -21.36 -10.70
N PHE A 323 -22.70 -20.14 -11.25
CA PHE A 323 -23.54 -19.72 -12.38
C PHE A 323 -22.81 -19.82 -13.72
N THR A 324 -23.54 -20.27 -14.74
CA THR A 324 -23.15 -20.09 -16.15
C THR A 324 -23.34 -18.64 -16.60
N GLU A 325 -22.69 -18.24 -17.70
CA GLU A 325 -22.86 -16.88 -18.26
C GLU A 325 -24.30 -16.60 -18.69
N GLU A 326 -25.02 -17.61 -19.19
CA GLU A 326 -26.42 -17.49 -19.59
C GLU A 326 -27.34 -17.32 -18.37
N GLU A 327 -27.05 -18.00 -17.25
CA GLU A 327 -27.77 -17.78 -16.01
C GLU A 327 -27.48 -16.39 -15.43
N ARG A 328 -26.22 -15.96 -15.40
CA ARG A 328 -25.85 -14.61 -14.94
C ARG A 328 -26.55 -13.51 -15.74
N ALA A 329 -26.62 -13.67 -17.07
CA ALA A 329 -27.24 -12.68 -17.96
C ALA A 329 -28.75 -12.51 -17.72
N ARG A 330 -29.40 -13.47 -17.06
CA ARG A 330 -30.82 -13.39 -16.66
C ARG A 330 -31.04 -12.70 -15.32
N ILE A 331 -29.98 -12.48 -14.54
CA ILE A 331 -30.07 -11.80 -13.24
C ILE A 331 -30.14 -10.30 -13.49
N ASP A 332 -31.20 -9.65 -13.02
CA ASP A 332 -31.38 -8.21 -13.15
C ASP A 332 -30.55 -7.44 -12.10
N TYR A 333 -29.24 -7.33 -12.29
CA TYR A 333 -28.35 -6.58 -11.39
C TYR A 333 -27.86 -5.28 -12.03
N THR A 334 -27.51 -4.30 -11.20
CA THR A 334 -26.82 -3.08 -11.64
C THR A 334 -25.46 -3.00 -10.96
N VAL A 335 -24.40 -2.83 -11.75
CA VAL A 335 -23.04 -2.65 -11.21
C VAL A 335 -22.81 -1.17 -10.91
N PRO A 336 -22.41 -0.79 -9.69
CA PRO A 336 -22.05 0.59 -9.39
C PRO A 336 -20.89 1.09 -10.28
N ALA A 337 -21.12 2.24 -10.91
CA ALA A 337 -20.13 2.94 -11.75
C ALA A 337 -19.06 3.68 -10.90
N GLY A 338 -19.39 3.98 -9.64
CA GLY A 338 -18.50 4.56 -8.65
C GLY A 338 -17.71 3.50 -7.90
N GLY A 339 -16.59 3.91 -7.31
CA GLY A 339 -15.75 3.01 -6.52
C GLY A 339 -14.32 3.54 -6.45
N ARG A 340 -13.59 3.05 -5.44
CA ARG A 340 -12.15 3.27 -5.35
C ARG A 340 -11.46 2.22 -6.21
N PHE A 341 -10.98 2.63 -7.38
CA PHE A 341 -10.21 1.77 -8.28
C PHE A 341 -8.73 1.90 -7.99
N GLY A 342 -8.39 1.63 -6.73
CA GLY A 342 -7.03 1.72 -6.23
C GLY A 342 -6.23 0.47 -6.58
N ALA A 343 -4.91 0.62 -6.49
CA ALA A 343 -4.04 -0.51 -6.61
C ALA A 343 -4.19 -1.48 -5.44
N GLN A 344 -3.90 -2.74 -5.73
CA GLN A 344 -4.02 -3.85 -4.82
C GLN A 344 -2.61 -4.32 -4.43
N GLY A 345 -2.46 -4.64 -3.14
CA GLY A 345 -1.28 -5.34 -2.67
C GLY A 345 -1.17 -6.71 -3.35
N GLU A 346 0.05 -7.24 -3.43
CA GLU A 346 0.25 -8.62 -3.89
C GLU A 346 -0.45 -9.57 -2.93
N SER A 347 -1.41 -10.36 -3.44
CA SER A 347 -1.97 -11.47 -2.68
C SER A 347 -0.87 -12.50 -2.41
N GLY A 348 -0.73 -12.94 -1.16
CA GLY A 348 0.21 -14.01 -0.79
C GLY A 348 -0.17 -15.39 -1.34
N THR A 349 -1.37 -15.53 -1.91
CA THR A 349 -1.84 -16.74 -2.57
C THR A 349 -2.26 -16.40 -4.00
N PRO A 350 -1.53 -16.87 -5.02
CA PRO A 350 -1.91 -16.68 -6.42
C PRO A 350 -3.29 -17.29 -6.69
N ARG A 351 -4.12 -16.60 -7.47
CA ARG A 351 -5.38 -17.18 -7.96
C ARG A 351 -5.09 -18.22 -9.04
N ASP A 352 -6.00 -19.18 -9.17
CA ASP A 352 -5.99 -20.14 -10.27
C ASP A 352 -6.04 -19.40 -11.63
N PRO A 353 -5.03 -19.55 -12.51
CA PRO A 353 -5.00 -18.89 -13.81
C PRO A 353 -6.23 -19.15 -14.68
N GLU A 354 -6.82 -20.34 -14.61
CA GLU A 354 -8.03 -20.67 -15.37
C GLU A 354 -9.26 -19.93 -14.84
N ALA A 355 -9.37 -19.78 -13.52
CA ALA A 355 -10.42 -18.96 -12.90
C ALA A 355 -10.26 -17.48 -13.29
N VAL A 356 -9.03 -16.95 -13.28
CA VAL A 356 -8.75 -15.57 -13.71
C VAL A 356 -9.10 -15.38 -15.19
N ARG A 357 -8.74 -16.34 -16.07
CA ARG A 357 -9.11 -16.30 -17.49
C ARG A 357 -10.62 -16.30 -17.69
N ARG A 358 -11.35 -17.13 -16.95
CA ARG A 358 -12.82 -17.17 -16.99
C ARG A 358 -13.42 -15.83 -16.58
N ASP A 359 -12.93 -15.23 -15.50
CA ASP A 359 -13.40 -13.94 -15.01
C ASP A 359 -13.13 -12.81 -16.02
N ALA A 360 -11.95 -12.79 -16.65
CA ALA A 360 -11.60 -11.82 -17.68
C ALA A 360 -12.49 -11.91 -18.94
N LEU A 361 -13.00 -13.11 -19.24
CA LEU A 361 -13.86 -13.37 -20.40
C LEU A 361 -15.36 -13.26 -20.09
N SER A 362 -15.73 -13.17 -18.82
CA SER A 362 -17.14 -13.11 -18.39
C SER A 362 -17.86 -11.87 -18.93
N GLY A 363 -19.17 -11.99 -19.17
CA GLY A 363 -20.08 -10.88 -19.43
C GLY A 363 -20.29 -9.98 -18.21
N HIS A 364 -19.93 -10.44 -17.00
CA HIS A 364 -20.14 -9.73 -15.75
C HIS A 364 -19.01 -8.72 -15.42
N PRO A 365 -19.28 -7.40 -15.32
CA PRO A 365 -18.25 -6.39 -15.09
C PRO A 365 -17.44 -6.59 -13.79
N LEU A 366 -18.09 -7.00 -12.69
CA LEU A 366 -17.35 -7.24 -11.44
C LEU A 366 -16.34 -8.38 -11.53
N LEU A 367 -16.61 -9.44 -12.31
CA LEU A 367 -15.63 -10.53 -12.50
C LEU A 367 -14.44 -10.02 -13.31
N ARG A 368 -14.69 -9.26 -14.38
CA ARG A 368 -13.61 -8.61 -15.15
C ARG A 368 -12.81 -7.63 -14.30
N ARG A 369 -13.44 -6.91 -13.34
CA ARG A 369 -12.76 -6.06 -12.36
C ARG A 369 -11.86 -6.88 -11.44
N GLU A 370 -12.30 -8.05 -10.97
CA GLU A 370 -11.46 -8.95 -10.17
C GLU A 370 -10.28 -9.49 -10.97
N ALA A 371 -10.48 -9.90 -12.24
CA ALA A 371 -9.39 -10.32 -13.11
C ALA A 371 -8.37 -9.19 -13.36
N ALA A 372 -8.84 -7.95 -13.56
CA ALA A 372 -7.98 -6.79 -13.80
C ALA A 372 -7.05 -6.41 -12.63
N LYS A 373 -7.26 -6.97 -11.44
CA LYS A 373 -6.34 -6.82 -10.29
C LYS A 373 -5.13 -7.74 -10.39
N GLU A 374 -5.20 -8.79 -11.20
CA GLU A 374 -4.15 -9.80 -11.32
C GLU A 374 -2.98 -9.28 -12.16
N ARG A 375 -1.76 -9.48 -11.66
CA ARG A 375 -0.52 -8.99 -12.30
C ARG A 375 0.07 -9.93 -13.33
N THR A 376 -0.49 -11.14 -13.44
CA THR A 376 -0.02 -12.23 -14.30
C THR A 376 -0.95 -12.47 -15.49
N LEU A 377 -1.84 -11.52 -15.79
CA LEU A 377 -2.73 -11.64 -16.93
C LEU A 377 -1.92 -11.77 -18.23
N PRO A 378 -2.25 -12.76 -19.10
CA PRO A 378 -1.58 -12.89 -20.37
C PRO A 378 -1.93 -11.71 -21.31
N PRO A 379 -1.04 -11.37 -22.27
CA PRO A 379 -1.19 -10.17 -23.10
C PRO A 379 -2.51 -10.07 -23.89
N ASP A 380 -3.09 -11.20 -24.32
CA ASP A 380 -4.38 -11.24 -25.01
C ASP A 380 -5.52 -10.71 -24.14
N LEU A 381 -5.52 -11.07 -22.85
CA LEU A 381 -6.51 -10.61 -21.89
C LEU A 381 -6.25 -9.17 -21.45
N VAL A 382 -4.99 -8.76 -21.33
CA VAL A 382 -4.64 -7.35 -21.06
C VAL A 382 -5.17 -6.44 -22.18
N ALA A 383 -4.93 -6.79 -23.43
CA ALA A 383 -5.41 -6.02 -24.58
C ALA A 383 -6.94 -5.95 -24.62
N ARG A 384 -7.63 -7.06 -24.32
CA ARG A 384 -9.09 -7.09 -24.22
C ARG A 384 -9.62 -6.17 -23.11
N LEU A 385 -9.08 -6.29 -21.90
CA LEU A 385 -9.55 -5.55 -20.74
C LEU A 385 -9.16 -4.05 -20.78
N ALA A 386 -8.13 -3.68 -21.54
CA ALA A 386 -7.78 -2.29 -21.81
C ALA A 386 -8.88 -1.55 -22.58
N GLU A 387 -9.57 -2.24 -23.48
CA GLU A 387 -10.69 -1.72 -24.28
C GLU A 387 -12.07 -2.00 -23.63
N ASP A 388 -12.11 -2.47 -22.39
CA ASP A 388 -13.36 -2.82 -21.72
C ASP A 388 -14.29 -1.60 -21.63
N ALA A 389 -15.59 -1.81 -21.81
CA ALA A 389 -16.59 -0.75 -21.66
C ALA A 389 -16.68 -0.25 -20.20
N ASP A 390 -16.46 -1.13 -19.22
CA ASP A 390 -16.48 -0.78 -17.81
C ASP A 390 -15.23 0.00 -17.41
N ARG A 391 -15.42 1.24 -16.98
CA ARG A 391 -14.33 2.11 -16.51
C ARG A 391 -13.55 1.50 -15.33
N GLY A 392 -14.23 0.78 -14.44
CA GLY A 392 -13.58 0.16 -13.29
C GLY A 392 -12.58 -0.93 -13.70
N VAL A 393 -12.91 -1.73 -14.72
CA VAL A 393 -11.98 -2.71 -15.31
C VAL A 393 -10.73 -2.02 -15.83
N ARG A 394 -10.90 -0.98 -16.68
CA ARG A 394 -9.79 -0.22 -17.24
C ARG A 394 -8.88 0.39 -16.17
N LEU A 395 -9.48 1.03 -15.16
CA LEU A 395 -8.72 1.67 -14.08
C LEU A 395 -8.01 0.65 -13.18
N LEU A 396 -8.64 -0.47 -12.85
CA LEU A 396 -7.99 -1.52 -12.07
C LEU A 396 -6.83 -2.15 -12.83
N LEU A 397 -6.99 -2.39 -14.14
CA LEU A 397 -5.91 -2.91 -14.98
C LEU A 397 -4.74 -1.91 -15.06
N ALA A 398 -5.03 -0.64 -15.32
CA ALA A 398 -4.05 0.44 -15.39
C ALA A 398 -3.22 0.58 -14.10
N GLN A 399 -3.89 0.42 -12.95
CA GLN A 399 -3.23 0.49 -11.66
C GLN A 399 -2.43 -0.79 -11.36
N ASN A 400 -2.95 -1.97 -11.64
CA ASN A 400 -2.35 -3.20 -11.10
C ASN A 400 -1.36 -3.87 -12.05
N HIS A 401 -1.65 -3.90 -13.36
CA HIS A 401 -0.90 -4.72 -14.29
C HIS A 401 0.43 -4.07 -14.72
N PRO A 402 1.60 -4.72 -14.53
CA PRO A 402 2.92 -4.15 -14.84
C PRO A 402 3.02 -3.68 -16.30
N ASP A 403 2.45 -4.44 -17.23
CA ASP A 403 2.48 -4.16 -18.66
C ASP A 403 1.22 -3.44 -19.18
N ALA A 404 0.53 -2.67 -18.33
CA ALA A 404 -0.63 -1.88 -18.76
C ALA A 404 -0.26 -0.99 -19.98
N PRO A 405 -1.07 -0.97 -21.05
CA PRO A 405 -0.80 -0.17 -22.25
C PRO A 405 -0.71 1.35 -21.99
N ALA A 406 0.09 2.05 -22.77
CA ALA A 406 0.36 3.48 -22.59
C ALA A 406 -0.89 4.37 -22.73
N ASP A 407 -1.69 4.07 -23.75
CA ASP A 407 -2.97 4.73 -24.02
C ASP A 407 -3.99 4.47 -22.90
N LEU A 408 -4.06 3.24 -22.38
CA LEU A 408 -4.88 2.90 -21.22
C LEU A 408 -4.46 3.72 -19.99
N LEU A 409 -3.16 3.83 -19.73
CA LEU A 409 -2.62 4.59 -18.60
C LEU A 409 -2.97 6.08 -18.69
N LEU A 410 -2.81 6.68 -19.87
CA LEU A 410 -3.18 8.08 -20.11
C LEU A 410 -4.69 8.28 -20.00
N ARG A 411 -5.49 7.43 -20.64
CA ARG A 411 -6.94 7.46 -20.56
C ARG A 411 -7.41 7.35 -19.11
N GLY A 412 -6.86 6.40 -18.36
CA GLY A 412 -7.15 6.25 -16.94
C GLY A 412 -6.82 7.49 -16.13
N PHE A 413 -5.69 8.16 -16.43
CA PHE A 413 -5.33 9.42 -15.77
C PHE A 413 -6.29 10.56 -16.11
N LEU A 414 -6.81 10.63 -17.34
CA LEU A 414 -7.76 11.65 -17.75
C LEU A 414 -9.17 11.40 -17.16
N GLU A 415 -9.58 10.13 -17.06
CA GLU A 415 -10.91 9.73 -16.57
C GLU A 415 -11.03 9.68 -15.03
N TYR A 416 -9.94 9.47 -14.30
CA TYR A 416 -9.94 9.26 -12.84
C TYR A 416 -9.44 10.47 -12.05
N THR A 417 -10.23 10.89 -11.07
CA THR A 417 -9.91 12.03 -10.18
C THR A 417 -9.70 11.62 -8.72
N GLY A 418 -9.60 10.31 -8.44
CA GLY A 418 -9.36 9.81 -7.10
C GLY A 418 -7.89 9.88 -6.67
N PRO A 419 -7.59 9.60 -5.40
CA PRO A 419 -6.27 9.82 -4.81
C PRO A 419 -5.14 8.99 -5.46
N GLU A 420 -5.45 7.86 -6.10
CA GLU A 420 -4.47 6.99 -6.75
C GLU A 420 -4.12 7.43 -8.19
N ARG A 421 -4.69 8.54 -8.68
CA ARG A 421 -4.45 9.02 -10.04
C ARG A 421 -2.97 9.28 -10.32
N GLY A 422 -2.27 9.93 -9.39
CA GLY A 422 -0.86 10.30 -9.56
C GLY A 422 0.05 9.10 -9.84
N ARG A 423 -0.30 7.93 -9.31
CA ARG A 423 0.42 6.67 -9.52
C ARG A 423 0.45 6.21 -10.98
N LEU A 424 -0.55 6.56 -11.79
CA LEU A 424 -0.53 6.18 -13.21
C LEU A 424 0.71 6.76 -13.91
N THR A 425 1.15 7.97 -13.54
CA THR A 425 2.33 8.61 -14.12
C THR A 425 3.67 7.98 -13.72
N THR A 426 3.69 7.12 -12.69
CA THR A 426 4.88 6.38 -12.26
C THR A 426 4.96 4.98 -12.86
N ARG A 427 3.94 4.57 -13.62
CA ARG A 427 3.91 3.28 -14.31
C ARG A 427 4.96 3.24 -15.45
N PRO A 428 5.63 2.10 -15.69
CA PRO A 428 6.72 2.00 -16.67
C PRO A 428 6.34 2.45 -18.09
N ASN A 429 5.12 2.11 -18.52
CA ASN A 429 4.63 2.38 -19.88
C ASN A 429 3.85 3.69 -20.00
N PHE A 430 3.82 4.56 -18.98
CA PHE A 430 3.08 5.82 -19.08
C PHE A 430 3.69 6.68 -20.22
N PRO A 431 2.86 7.21 -21.14
CA PRO A 431 3.37 7.85 -22.35
C PRO A 431 4.22 9.09 -22.02
N ARG A 432 5.14 9.38 -22.94
CA ARG A 432 6.00 10.56 -22.87
C ARG A 432 5.83 11.51 -24.05
N ALA A 433 5.21 11.08 -25.14
CA ALA A 433 5.02 11.93 -26.33
C ALA A 433 3.57 12.42 -26.43
N GLY A 434 3.38 13.58 -27.05
CA GLY A 434 2.06 14.16 -27.31
C GLY A 434 1.36 14.73 -26.07
N LEU A 435 2.05 14.81 -24.92
CA LEU A 435 1.45 15.37 -23.71
C LEU A 435 1.50 16.91 -23.71
N ALA A 436 2.33 17.52 -24.56
CA ALA A 436 2.36 18.98 -24.73
C ALA A 436 0.98 19.57 -25.08
N GLY A 437 0.12 18.80 -25.75
CA GLY A 437 -1.26 19.19 -26.06
C GLY A 437 -2.16 19.46 -24.84
N TYR A 438 -1.81 18.92 -23.67
CA TYR A 438 -2.56 19.10 -22.43
C TYR A 438 -2.22 20.39 -21.66
N ALA A 439 -1.26 21.18 -22.15
CA ALA A 439 -0.78 22.42 -21.51
C ALA A 439 -1.85 23.52 -21.29
N GLY A 440 -3.02 23.39 -21.90
CA GLY A 440 -4.15 24.32 -21.77
C GLY A 440 -5.33 23.78 -20.95
N HIS A 441 -5.22 22.58 -20.37
CA HIS A 441 -6.35 21.92 -19.71
C HIS A 441 -6.79 22.64 -18.41
N ALA A 442 -8.08 22.58 -18.07
CA ALA A 442 -8.62 23.22 -16.86
C ALA A 442 -8.06 22.60 -15.56
N ASP A 443 -7.94 21.27 -15.53
CA ASP A 443 -7.35 20.52 -14.43
C ASP A 443 -5.81 20.69 -14.37
N PRO A 444 -5.23 21.19 -13.26
CA PRO A 444 -3.79 21.38 -13.10
C PRO A 444 -2.98 20.08 -13.20
N GLN A 445 -3.51 18.95 -12.72
CA GLN A 445 -2.79 17.67 -12.82
C GLN A 445 -2.67 17.20 -14.26
N VAL A 446 -3.66 17.50 -15.11
CA VAL A 446 -3.61 17.26 -16.56
C VAL A 446 -2.64 18.21 -17.24
N ARG A 447 -2.61 19.50 -16.86
CA ARG A 447 -1.59 20.43 -17.38
C ARG A 447 -0.18 19.98 -17.06
N ALA A 448 0.06 19.46 -15.86
CA ALA A 448 1.36 18.96 -15.44
C ALA A 448 1.87 17.79 -16.30
N LEU A 449 1.00 17.07 -17.02
CA LEU A 449 1.43 16.03 -17.97
C LEU A 449 2.33 16.59 -19.07
N ALA A 450 2.10 17.82 -19.53
CA ALA A 450 2.93 18.44 -20.55
C ALA A 450 4.40 18.56 -20.11
N ALA A 451 4.69 18.68 -18.80
CA ALA A 451 6.07 18.71 -18.31
C ALA A 451 6.81 17.36 -18.46
N ARG A 452 6.10 16.27 -18.77
CA ARG A 452 6.71 14.96 -19.03
C ARG A 452 7.08 14.77 -20.50
N ASP A 453 6.56 15.62 -21.38
CA ASP A 453 6.83 15.58 -22.81
C ASP A 453 8.14 16.28 -23.14
N PRO A 454 9.19 15.53 -23.54
CA PRO A 454 10.48 16.13 -23.85
C PRO A 454 10.41 17.14 -25.00
N ASP A 455 9.37 17.07 -25.84
CA ASP A 455 9.17 17.97 -26.98
C ASP A 455 8.26 19.16 -26.64
N THR A 456 7.89 19.37 -25.37
CA THR A 456 7.11 20.54 -24.99
C THR A 456 7.83 21.83 -25.40
N PRO A 457 7.18 22.72 -26.17
CA PRO A 457 7.83 23.93 -26.69
C PRO A 457 8.39 24.83 -25.59
N PRO A 458 9.56 25.47 -25.78
CA PRO A 458 10.17 26.37 -24.80
C PRO A 458 9.24 27.49 -24.32
N ALA A 459 8.45 28.07 -25.24
CA ALA A 459 7.47 29.11 -24.91
C ALA A 459 6.35 28.60 -24.00
N THR A 460 5.91 27.35 -24.21
CA THR A 460 4.92 26.69 -23.34
C THR A 460 5.51 26.41 -21.97
N ALA A 461 6.76 25.91 -21.91
CA ALA A 461 7.45 25.65 -20.66
C ALA A 461 7.61 26.95 -19.84
N ASP A 462 8.07 28.04 -20.45
CA ASP A 462 8.19 29.34 -19.80
C ASP A 462 6.85 29.85 -19.28
N ARG A 463 5.80 29.84 -20.11
CA ARG A 463 4.44 30.24 -19.71
C ARG A 463 3.97 29.49 -18.45
N LEU A 464 4.17 28.18 -18.40
CA LEU A 464 3.70 27.34 -17.29
C LEU A 464 4.56 27.43 -16.02
N THR A 465 5.75 28.06 -16.07
CA THR A 465 6.42 28.50 -14.82
C THR A 465 5.67 29.60 -14.08
N ARG A 466 4.64 30.21 -14.69
CA ARG A 466 3.74 31.21 -14.10
C ARG A 466 2.32 30.67 -13.88
N ASP A 467 2.13 29.36 -13.98
CA ASP A 467 0.82 28.73 -13.75
C ASP A 467 0.29 29.02 -12.33
N PRO A 468 -1.03 29.21 -12.13
CA PRO A 468 -1.59 29.39 -10.79
C PRO A 468 -1.31 28.22 -9.84
N ASP A 469 -1.18 27.00 -10.37
CA ASP A 469 -0.92 25.81 -9.58
C ASP A 469 0.58 25.62 -9.27
N PRO A 470 0.97 25.52 -7.98
CA PRO A 470 2.38 25.35 -7.59
C PRO A 470 3.05 24.06 -8.11
N GLN A 471 2.30 22.97 -8.26
CA GLN A 471 2.85 21.72 -8.78
C GLN A 471 3.18 21.84 -10.26
N VAL A 472 2.31 22.50 -11.03
CA VAL A 472 2.58 22.82 -12.45
C VAL A 472 3.82 23.70 -12.57
N ARG A 473 3.91 24.79 -11.79
CA ARG A 473 5.10 25.66 -11.83
C ARG A 473 6.40 24.90 -11.53
N SER A 474 6.39 24.08 -10.48
CA SER A 474 7.57 23.28 -10.08
C SER A 474 7.97 22.26 -11.15
N ALA A 475 7.00 21.59 -11.77
CA ALA A 475 7.27 20.65 -12.86
C ALA A 475 7.94 21.34 -14.05
N PHE A 476 7.46 22.53 -14.44
CA PHE A 476 8.04 23.28 -15.56
C PHE A 476 9.34 23.99 -15.24
N ALA A 477 9.58 24.37 -13.98
CA ALA A 477 10.89 24.84 -13.53
C ALA A 477 12.00 23.78 -13.70
N ARG A 478 11.63 22.48 -13.71
CA ARG A 478 12.52 21.34 -13.94
C ARG A 478 12.56 20.86 -15.40
N HIS A 479 11.83 21.51 -16.31
CA HIS A 479 11.71 21.05 -17.69
C HIS A 479 12.99 21.34 -18.49
N PRO A 480 13.52 20.38 -19.29
CA PRO A 480 14.76 20.57 -20.05
C PRO A 480 14.68 21.68 -21.11
N ASN A 481 13.49 21.93 -21.68
CA ASN A 481 13.30 22.98 -22.69
C ASN A 481 13.01 24.37 -22.09
N LEU A 482 13.18 24.57 -20.78
CA LEU A 482 12.98 25.89 -20.18
C LEU A 482 14.03 26.89 -20.71
N PRO A 483 13.64 28.07 -21.22
CA PRO A 483 14.61 29.05 -21.72
C PRO A 483 15.65 29.43 -20.66
N PRO A 484 16.95 29.51 -21.02
CA PRO A 484 18.02 29.81 -20.05
C PRO A 484 17.82 31.12 -19.28
N ALA A 485 17.31 32.17 -19.94
CA ALA A 485 17.01 33.44 -19.28
C ALA A 485 15.99 33.25 -18.14
N ARG A 486 14.92 32.48 -18.40
CA ARG A 486 13.90 32.18 -17.40
C ARG A 486 14.47 31.31 -16.26
N LEU A 487 15.31 30.34 -16.59
CA LEU A 487 15.97 29.50 -15.59
C LEU A 487 16.82 30.34 -14.63
N THR A 488 17.59 31.30 -15.14
CA THR A 488 18.37 32.26 -14.33
C THR A 488 17.48 33.13 -13.44
N GLU A 489 16.36 33.65 -13.97
CA GLU A 489 15.38 34.40 -13.17
C GLU A 489 14.81 33.57 -12.01
N LEU A 490 14.47 32.30 -12.26
CA LEU A 490 13.94 31.41 -11.22
C LEU A 490 15.01 31.07 -10.18
N LEU A 491 16.27 30.86 -10.58
CA LEU A 491 17.39 30.68 -9.66
C LEU A 491 17.60 31.92 -8.79
N ALA A 492 17.47 33.12 -9.36
CA ALA A 492 17.57 34.38 -8.61
C ALA A 492 16.55 34.46 -7.47
N GLY A 493 15.41 33.77 -7.58
CA GLY A 493 14.46 33.54 -6.48
C GLY A 493 13.71 34.80 -6.04
N ALA A 494 13.59 35.80 -6.93
CA ALA A 494 13.00 37.10 -6.61
C ALA A 494 11.53 37.03 -6.16
N HIS A 495 10.81 35.94 -6.49
CA HIS A 495 9.36 35.85 -6.28
C HIS A 495 8.85 34.54 -5.65
N ASP A 496 9.66 33.46 -5.59
CA ASP A 496 9.25 32.16 -5.01
C ASP A 496 10.48 31.29 -4.67
N ARG A 497 10.65 30.94 -3.38
CA ARG A 497 11.79 30.14 -2.90
C ARG A 497 11.71 28.67 -3.33
N ASP A 498 10.50 28.14 -3.51
CA ASP A 498 10.30 26.75 -3.91
C ASP A 498 10.60 26.55 -5.40
N LEU A 499 10.37 27.58 -6.22
CA LEU A 499 10.80 27.56 -7.62
C LEU A 499 12.31 27.65 -7.78
N ALA A 500 13.04 28.33 -6.89
CA ALA A 500 14.51 28.31 -6.92
C ALA A 500 15.07 26.90 -6.65
N HIS A 501 14.44 26.15 -5.75
CA HIS A 501 14.76 24.73 -5.53
C HIS A 501 14.47 23.89 -6.79
N ALA A 502 13.30 24.06 -7.40
CA ALA A 502 12.95 23.33 -8.62
C ALA A 502 13.85 23.69 -9.81
N ALA A 503 14.18 24.97 -9.99
CA ALA A 503 15.10 25.47 -11.01
C ALA A 503 16.52 24.90 -10.82
N ALA A 504 17.02 24.83 -9.58
CA ALA A 504 18.32 24.24 -9.30
C ALA A 504 18.36 22.72 -9.60
N ALA A 505 17.21 22.05 -9.63
CA ALA A 505 17.08 20.65 -10.04
C ALA A 505 16.92 20.46 -11.57
N ASN A 506 16.93 21.54 -12.36
CA ASN A 506 16.71 21.47 -13.81
C ASN A 506 17.90 20.81 -14.55
N PRO A 507 17.68 19.78 -15.39
CA PRO A 507 18.74 19.11 -16.15
C PRO A 507 19.50 20.02 -17.13
N ALA A 508 18.90 21.13 -17.57
CA ALA A 508 19.48 22.07 -18.51
C ALA A 508 20.43 23.10 -17.88
N LEU A 509 20.71 23.02 -16.57
CA LEU A 509 21.75 23.85 -15.96
C LEU A 509 23.10 23.55 -16.56
N ASP A 510 23.76 24.59 -17.05
CA ASP A 510 25.12 24.48 -17.56
C ASP A 510 26.11 24.22 -16.41
N PRO A 511 27.25 23.53 -16.68
CA PRO A 511 28.26 23.24 -15.68
C PRO A 511 28.82 24.48 -14.97
N ALA A 512 28.92 25.63 -15.64
CA ALA A 512 29.45 26.85 -15.01
C ALA A 512 28.46 27.42 -13.98
N THR A 513 27.16 27.31 -14.22
CA THR A 513 26.13 27.66 -13.24
C THR A 513 26.14 26.70 -12.05
N ILE A 514 26.32 25.39 -12.27
CA ILE A 514 26.49 24.41 -11.18
C ILE A 514 27.70 24.75 -10.31
N GLU A 515 28.85 25.01 -10.92
CA GLU A 515 30.07 25.40 -10.19
C GLU A 515 29.91 26.75 -9.48
N ARG A 516 29.19 27.69 -10.08
CA ARG A 516 28.84 28.97 -9.43
C ARG A 516 27.97 28.74 -8.20
N LEU A 517 26.97 27.85 -8.25
CA LEU A 517 26.13 27.48 -7.10
C LEU A 517 26.97 26.88 -5.96
N LEU A 518 27.91 25.99 -6.28
CA LEU A 518 28.79 25.38 -5.28
C LEU A 518 29.76 26.40 -4.67
N ARG A 519 30.48 27.15 -5.51
CA ARG A 519 31.48 28.13 -5.06
C ARG A 519 30.87 29.22 -4.18
N THR A 520 29.65 29.63 -4.48
CA THR A 520 28.94 30.66 -3.71
C THR A 520 28.14 30.10 -2.54
N GLN A 521 28.12 28.77 -2.34
CA GLN A 521 27.26 28.10 -1.36
C GLN A 521 25.78 28.50 -1.52
N GLY A 522 25.33 28.61 -2.78
CA GLY A 522 23.99 29.04 -3.16
C GLY A 522 23.73 30.55 -3.03
N ARG A 523 24.74 31.37 -2.70
CA ARG A 523 24.61 32.82 -2.50
C ARG A 523 24.90 33.62 -3.78
N GLY A 524 24.49 34.89 -3.80
CA GLY A 524 24.85 35.83 -4.86
C GLY A 524 23.74 36.12 -5.88
N PRO A 525 23.93 37.14 -6.73
CA PRO A 525 23.04 37.48 -7.82
C PRO A 525 23.28 36.53 -9.01
N TRP A 526 22.19 36.15 -9.69
CA TRP A 526 22.18 35.09 -10.71
C TRP A 526 22.03 35.65 -12.11
#